data_AF-A0A940B799-F1
#
_entry.id   AF-A0A940B799-F1
#
_cell.length_a   1.000
_cell.length_b   1.000
_cell.length_c   1.000
_cell.angle_alpha   90.00
_cell.angle_beta   90.00
_cell.angle_gamma   90.00
#
_symmetry.space_group_name_H-M   'P 1'
#
loop_
_entity.id
_entity.type
_entity.pdbx_description
1 polymer ?
#
loop_
_entity_poly.entity_id
_entity_poly.type
_entity_poly.pdbx_seq_one_letter_code
_entity_poly.pdbx_strand_id
1 'polypeptide(L)'
;MKNRKFKIAAIIMIIHGAMMEAGSGLMLMPFVFKGALDLNAIPPIFAIDFFRNNIIFLIPMSVVFGIARVIGATGVLINRKWGFILSVINCILTMNLMLFMIPVGIVDGLLACSALVLLLTGYYGNEIIN
;
A
#
# COMPACT_ATOMS: atom_id res chain seq x y z
N MET A 1 -20.92 -15.69 2.80
CA MET A 1 -19.80 -14.96 2.17
C MET A 1 -19.95 -15.02 0.65
N LYS A 2 -20.54 -14.01 -0.03
CA LYS A 2 -20.36 -13.73 -1.48
C LYS A 2 -18.89 -13.39 -1.82
N ASN A 3 -17.94 -13.94 -1.04
CA ASN A 3 -16.78 -13.23 -0.51
C ASN A 3 -15.44 -13.87 -0.87
N ARG A 4 -15.37 -14.75 -1.87
CA ARG A 4 -14.06 -15.24 -2.31
C ARG A 4 -13.20 -14.09 -2.84
N LYS A 5 -13.81 -13.17 -3.60
CA LYS A 5 -13.17 -11.95 -4.12
C LYS A 5 -12.70 -11.01 -3.01
N PHE A 6 -13.57 -10.68 -2.04
CA PHE A 6 -13.20 -9.84 -0.90
C PHE A 6 -12.11 -10.43 -0.02
N LYS A 7 -12.13 -11.75 0.20
CA LYS A 7 -11.09 -12.44 0.97
C LYS A 7 -9.74 -12.38 0.24
N ILE A 8 -9.73 -12.61 -1.07
CA ILE A 8 -8.51 -12.51 -1.89
C ILE A 8 -7.99 -11.06 -1.89
N ALA A 9 -8.86 -10.07 -2.10
CA ALA A 9 -8.49 -8.66 -2.06
C ALA A 9 -7.85 -8.28 -0.72
N ALA A 10 -8.48 -8.66 0.39
CA ALA A 10 -7.95 -8.36 1.72
C ALA A 10 -6.61 -9.07 2.00
N ILE A 11 -6.42 -10.31 1.55
CA ILE A 11 -5.13 -11.01 1.68
C ILE A 11 -4.04 -10.28 0.89
N ILE A 12 -4.32 -9.88 -0.34
CA ILE A 12 -3.38 -9.10 -1.17
C ILE A 12 -3.00 -7.80 -0.45
N MET A 13 -4.00 -7.08 0.08
CA MET A 13 -3.77 -5.83 0.80
C MET A 13 -3.01 -6.01 2.11
N ILE A 14 -3.20 -7.12 2.83
CA ILE A 14 -2.43 -7.43 4.03
C ILE A 14 -0.98 -7.72 3.66
N ILE A 15 -0.72 -8.57 2.65
CA ILE A 15 0.64 -8.87 2.22
C ILE A 15 1.33 -7.58 1.76
N HIS A 16 0.63 -6.77 0.96
CA HIS A 16 1.15 -5.50 0.47
C HIS A 16 1.43 -4.51 1.62
N GLY A 17 0.44 -4.24 2.47
CA GLY A 17 0.57 -3.25 3.55
C GLY A 17 1.49 -3.71 4.69
N ALA A 18 1.47 -4.99 5.07
CA ALA A 18 2.26 -5.51 6.18
C ALA A 18 3.70 -5.83 5.77
N MET A 19 3.92 -6.52 4.65
CA MET A 19 5.27 -6.94 4.27
C MET A 19 6.01 -5.85 3.49
N MET A 20 5.37 -5.25 2.48
CA MET A 20 6.07 -4.30 1.61
C MET A 20 6.14 -2.90 2.18
N GLU A 21 5.06 -2.36 2.74
CA GLU A 21 5.05 -0.97 3.26
C GLU A 21 5.50 -0.92 4.74
N ALA A 22 4.74 -1.51 5.65
CA ALA A 22 5.03 -1.40 7.08
C ALA A 22 6.29 -2.18 7.49
N GLY A 23 6.47 -3.38 6.95
CA GLY A 23 7.61 -4.25 7.29
C GLY A 23 8.95 -3.66 6.85
N SER A 24 9.04 -3.14 5.64
CA SER A 24 10.26 -2.50 5.14
C SER A 24 10.57 -1.21 5.93
N GLY A 25 9.56 -0.39 6.21
CA GLY A 25 9.72 0.81 7.03
C GLY A 25 10.19 0.51 8.45
N LEU A 26 9.58 -0.49 9.11
CA LEU A 26 9.97 -0.93 10.45
C LEU A 26 11.38 -1.51 10.51
N MET A 27 11.80 -2.24 9.47
CA MET A 27 13.16 -2.80 9.40
C MET A 27 14.23 -1.71 9.27
N LEU A 28 13.93 -0.65 8.51
CA LEU A 28 14.87 0.45 8.29
C LEU A 28 14.88 1.49 9.42
N MET A 29 13.78 1.59 10.19
CA MET A 29 13.62 2.59 11.25
C MET A 29 14.76 2.61 12.30
N PRO A 30 15.29 1.47 12.80
CA PRO A 30 16.41 1.47 13.75
C PRO A 30 17.71 2.05 13.15
N PHE A 31 17.94 1.87 11.85
CA PHE A 31 19.11 2.41 11.15
C PHE A 31 18.99 3.92 10.96
N VAL A 32 17.77 4.43 10.78
CA VAL A 32 17.48 5.87 10.74
C VAL A 32 17.83 6.51 12.09
N PHE A 33 17.34 5.95 13.19
CA PHE A 33 17.59 6.50 14.53
C PHE A 33 19.06 6.44 14.95
N LYS A 34 19.81 5.43 14.49
CA LYS A 34 21.26 5.32 14.74
C LYS A 34 22.11 6.18 13.79
N GLY A 35 21.52 6.86 12.81
CA GLY A 35 22.25 7.60 11.79
C GLY A 35 23.18 6.74 10.93
N ALA A 36 22.97 5.42 10.93
CA ALA A 36 23.85 4.43 10.29
C ALA A 36 23.44 4.09 8.86
N LEU A 37 22.49 4.86 8.30
CA LEU A 37 21.92 4.63 6.98
C LEU A 37 22.76 5.37 5.95
N ASP A 38 23.62 4.64 5.24
CA ASP A 38 24.38 5.20 4.12
C ASP A 38 23.44 5.41 2.92
N LEU A 39 23.07 6.66 2.71
CA LEU A 39 22.18 7.07 1.63
C LEU A 39 22.78 6.80 0.24
N ASN A 40 24.11 6.66 0.13
CA ASN A 40 24.78 6.34 -1.13
C ASN A 40 24.69 4.85 -1.48
N ALA A 41 24.46 3.99 -0.48
CA ALA A 41 24.24 2.56 -0.68
C ALA A 41 22.79 2.23 -1.09
N ILE A 42 21.88 3.21 -1.00
CA ILE A 42 20.48 3.04 -1.42
C ILE A 42 20.42 3.27 -2.94
N PRO A 43 19.96 2.28 -3.73
CA PRO A 43 19.76 2.48 -5.16
C PRO A 43 18.79 3.64 -5.40
N PRO A 44 18.86 4.33 -6.56
CA PRO A 44 17.93 5.39 -6.90
C PRO A 44 16.52 4.82 -7.11
N ILE A 45 15.76 4.71 -6.01
CA ILE A 45 14.41 4.14 -5.99
C ILE A 45 13.37 5.19 -6.42
N PHE A 46 13.62 6.47 -6.12
CA PHE A 46 12.71 7.58 -6.40
C PHE A 46 13.05 8.28 -7.72
N ALA A 47 12.02 8.61 -8.48
CA ALA A 47 12.12 9.39 -9.72
C ALA A 47 12.44 10.88 -9.47
N ILE A 48 12.13 11.37 -8.28
CA ILE A 48 12.26 12.79 -7.91
C ILE A 48 13.34 12.95 -6.84
N ASP A 49 14.27 13.87 -7.06
CA ASP A 49 15.39 14.17 -6.16
C ASP A 49 14.93 14.63 -4.77
N PHE A 50 13.81 15.34 -4.68
CA PHE A 50 13.23 15.76 -3.39
C PHE A 50 12.97 14.56 -2.47
N PHE A 51 12.37 13.48 -2.98
CA PHE A 51 12.11 12.28 -2.18
C PHE A 51 13.38 11.51 -1.87
N ARG A 52 14.34 11.49 -2.81
CA ARG A 52 15.65 10.87 -2.60
C ARG A 52 16.43 11.55 -1.46
N ASN A 53 16.44 12.88 -1.43
CA ASN A 53 17.17 13.66 -0.44
C ASN A 53 16.49 13.67 0.94
N ASN A 54 15.18 13.35 1.00
CA ASN A 54 14.38 13.35 2.22
C ASN A 54 13.91 11.94 2.64
N ILE A 55 14.63 10.89 2.21
CA ILE A 55 14.19 9.50 2.41
C ILE A 55 13.99 9.12 3.89
N ILE A 56 14.76 9.75 4.78
CA ILE A 56 14.65 9.59 6.24
C ILE A 56 13.24 9.93 6.74
N PHE A 57 12.58 10.93 6.15
CA PHE A 57 11.21 11.31 6.53
C PHE A 57 10.15 10.41 5.88
N LEU A 58 10.49 9.76 4.76
CA LEU A 58 9.58 8.85 4.06
C LEU A 58 9.48 7.49 4.74
N ILE A 59 10.54 7.04 5.41
CA ILE A 59 10.57 5.73 6.10
C ILE A 59 9.47 5.64 7.18
N PRO A 60 9.32 6.58 8.13
CA PRO A 60 8.20 6.56 9.09
C PRO A 60 6.82 6.64 8.42
N MET A 61 6.70 7.44 7.36
CA MET A 61 5.43 7.60 6.63
C MET A 61 5.00 6.28 5.98
N SER A 62 5.94 5.49 5.45
CA SER A 62 5.64 4.17 4.87
C SER A 62 5.01 3.22 5.90
N VAL A 63 5.42 3.30 7.17
CA VAL A 63 4.84 2.51 8.25
C VAL A 63 3.39 2.93 8.53
N VAL A 64 3.11 4.23 8.55
CA VAL A 64 1.76 4.75 8.75
C VAL A 64 0.83 4.30 7.62
N PHE A 65 1.26 4.42 6.37
CA PHE A 65 0.48 3.97 5.21
C PHE A 65 0.23 2.46 5.23
N GLY A 66 1.27 1.66 5.53
CA GLY A 66 1.15 0.22 5.63
C GLY A 66 0.16 -0.22 6.72
N ILE A 67 0.20 0.40 7.90
CA ILE A 67 -0.77 0.14 8.99
C ILE A 67 -2.19 0.52 8.56
N ALA A 68 -2.38 1.70 7.96
CA ALA A 68 -3.69 2.13 7.48
C ALA A 68 -4.26 1.14 6.44
N ARG A 69 -3.41 0.57 5.57
CA ARG A 69 -3.80 -0.45 4.60
C ARG A 69 -4.20 -1.76 5.26
N VAL A 70 -3.45 -2.22 6.26
CA VAL A 70 -3.79 -3.44 7.03
C VAL A 70 -5.11 -3.26 7.80
N ILE A 71 -5.35 -2.08 8.38
CA ILE A 71 -6.62 -1.75 9.04
C ILE A 71 -7.77 -1.79 8.02
N GLY A 72 -7.60 -1.19 6.84
CA GLY A 72 -8.58 -1.24 5.76
C GLY A 72 -8.90 -2.69 5.34
N ALA A 73 -7.87 -3.50 5.12
CA ALA A 73 -8.02 -4.90 4.75
C ALA A 73 -8.72 -5.73 5.84
N THR A 74 -8.40 -5.49 7.11
CA THR A 74 -9.08 -6.12 8.25
C THR A 74 -10.56 -5.73 8.27
N GLY A 75 -10.87 -4.45 8.04
CA GLY A 75 -12.23 -3.94 7.90
C GLY A 75 -13.01 -4.62 6.76
N VAL A 76 -12.35 -4.93 5.63
CA VAL A 76 -12.93 -5.71 4.53
C VAL A 76 -13.18 -7.17 4.95
N LEU A 77 -12.27 -7.80 5.71
CA LEU A 77 -12.43 -9.18 6.19
C LEU A 77 -13.62 -9.34 7.13
N ILE A 78 -13.85 -8.36 8.01
CA ILE A 78 -15.03 -8.33 8.90
C ILE A 78 -16.30 -7.80 8.19
N ASN A 79 -16.25 -7.61 6.87
CA ASN A 79 -17.36 -7.21 6.02
C ASN A 79 -17.99 -5.86 6.42
N ARG A 80 -17.18 -4.89 6.83
CA ARG A 80 -17.63 -3.55 7.21
C ARG A 80 -17.41 -2.53 6.08
N LYS A 81 -18.41 -1.67 5.84
CA LYS A 81 -18.37 -0.63 4.80
C LYS A 81 -17.21 0.36 4.95
N TRP A 82 -16.84 0.72 6.19
CA TRP A 82 -15.70 1.61 6.43
C TRP A 82 -14.38 1.01 5.94
N GLY A 83 -14.20 -0.31 6.09
CA GLY A 83 -12.99 -1.01 5.63
C GLY A 83 -12.91 -1.04 4.12
N PHE A 84 -14.04 -1.24 3.45
CA PHE A 84 -14.14 -1.15 1.99
C PHE A 84 -13.75 0.24 1.48
N ILE A 85 -14.35 1.30 2.02
CA ILE A 85 -14.07 2.68 1.59
C ILE A 85 -12.60 3.05 1.85
N LEU A 86 -12.09 2.75 3.04
CA LEU A 86 -10.69 2.99 3.40
C LEU A 86 -9.73 2.25 2.45
N SER A 87 -10.08 1.02 2.07
CA SER A 87 -9.29 0.21 1.15
C SER A 87 -9.27 0.77 -0.26
N VAL A 88 -10.41 1.25 -0.76
CA VAL A 88 -10.50 1.91 -2.07
C VAL A 88 -9.66 3.18 -2.10
N ILE A 89 -9.76 4.03 -1.07
CA ILE A 89 -8.96 5.25 -0.94
C ILE A 89 -7.47 4.91 -0.95
N ASN A 90 -7.04 3.92 -0.15
CA ASN A 90 -5.64 3.49 -0.11
C ASN A 90 -5.13 2.98 -1.47
N CYS A 91 -5.94 2.20 -2.21
CA CYS A 91 -5.55 1.72 -3.53
C CYS A 91 -5.36 2.89 -4.51
N ILE A 92 -6.27 3.87 -4.51
CA ILE A 92 -6.18 5.05 -5.37
C ILE A 92 -4.93 5.87 -5.00
N LEU A 93 -4.67 6.10 -3.71
CA LEU A 93 -3.47 6.81 -3.28
C LEU A 93 -2.18 6.11 -3.73
N THR A 94 -2.11 4.79 -3.60
CA THR A 94 -0.94 4.02 -4.09
C THR A 94 -0.76 4.11 -5.59
N MET A 95 -1.85 4.09 -6.38
CA MET A 95 -1.77 4.31 -7.82
C MET A 95 -1.25 5.70 -8.18
N ASN A 96 -1.49 6.72 -7.35
CA ASN A 96 -0.92 8.05 -7.56
C ASN A 96 0.57 8.08 -7.17
N LEU A 97 0.91 7.45 -6.05
CA LEU A 97 2.27 7.46 -5.50
C LEU A 97 3.27 6.61 -6.28
N MET A 98 2.82 5.56 -6.97
CA MET A 98 3.69 4.63 -7.70
C MET A 98 4.54 5.31 -8.78
N LEU A 99 4.06 6.41 -9.36
CA LEU A 99 4.77 7.18 -10.39
C LEU A 99 6.09 7.77 -9.87
N PHE A 100 6.19 7.95 -8.55
CA PHE A 100 7.38 8.49 -7.91
C PHE A 100 8.43 7.43 -7.58
N MET A 101 8.14 6.13 -7.73
CA MET A 101 9.06 5.01 -7.40
C MET A 101 9.18 4.03 -8.58
N ILE A 102 10.23 4.15 -9.39
CA ILE A 102 10.22 3.55 -10.75
C ILE A 102 10.56 2.04 -10.80
N PRO A 103 11.21 1.40 -9.81
CA PRO A 103 11.22 -0.07 -9.72
C PRO A 103 10.13 -0.64 -8.80
N VAL A 104 9.98 -0.06 -7.60
CA VAL A 104 9.11 -0.60 -6.54
C VAL A 104 7.64 -0.25 -6.78
N GLY A 105 7.38 0.94 -7.32
CA GLY A 105 6.04 1.43 -7.59
C GLY A 105 5.29 0.59 -8.63
N ILE A 106 5.98 -0.07 -9.56
CA ILE A 106 5.34 -0.98 -10.53
C ILE A 106 4.64 -2.14 -9.80
N VAL A 107 5.33 -2.75 -8.83
CA VAL A 107 4.79 -3.85 -8.03
C VAL A 107 3.64 -3.35 -7.16
N ASP A 108 3.81 -2.19 -6.51
CA ASP A 108 2.77 -1.58 -5.69
C ASP A 108 1.51 -1.26 -6.50
N GLY A 109 1.68 -0.71 -7.69
CA GLY A 109 0.61 -0.40 -8.63
C GLY A 109 -0.15 -1.65 -9.05
N LEU A 110 0.57 -2.73 -9.40
CA LEU A 110 -0.07 -3.98 -9.82
C LEU A 110 -0.92 -4.59 -8.68
N LEU A 111 -0.38 -4.62 -7.47
CA LEU A 111 -1.09 -5.12 -6.29
C LEU A 111 -2.29 -4.23 -5.93
N ALA A 112 -2.13 -2.91 -5.93
CA ALA A 112 -3.21 -1.97 -5.65
C ALA A 112 -4.33 -2.04 -6.70
N CYS A 113 -3.98 -2.06 -7.99
CA CYS A 113 -4.95 -2.20 -9.08
C CYS A 113 -5.72 -3.52 -8.99
N SER A 114 -5.03 -4.64 -8.76
CA SER A 114 -5.68 -5.95 -8.63
C SER A 114 -6.64 -6.00 -7.43
N ALA A 115 -6.22 -5.46 -6.28
CA ALA A 115 -7.06 -5.35 -5.09
C ALA A 115 -8.28 -4.45 -5.35
N LEU A 116 -8.10 -3.30 -5.99
CA LEU A 116 -9.18 -2.37 -6.31
C LEU A 116 -10.22 -3.01 -7.25
N VAL A 117 -9.78 -3.69 -8.31
CA VAL A 117 -10.68 -4.41 -9.22
C VAL A 117 -11.47 -5.48 -8.48
N LEU A 118 -10.83 -6.24 -7.58
CA LEU A 118 -11.52 -7.26 -6.78
C LEU A 118 -12.52 -6.66 -5.78
N LEU A 119 -12.21 -5.51 -5.19
CA LEU A 119 -13.11 -4.78 -4.31
C LEU A 119 -14.34 -4.28 -5.10
N LEU A 120 -14.12 -3.57 -6.20
CA LEU A 120 -15.20 -2.98 -7.00
C LEU A 120 -16.08 -4.06 -7.64
N THR A 121 -15.50 -5.09 -8.26
CA THR A 121 -16.27 -6.21 -8.83
C THR A 121 -16.92 -7.09 -7.77
N GLY A 122 -16.40 -7.09 -6.54
CA GLY A 122 -17.01 -7.76 -5.39
C GLY A 122 -18.25 -7.02 -4.88
N TYR A 123 -18.21 -5.69 -4.88
CA TYR A 123 -19.28 -4.83 -4.35
C TYR A 123 -20.35 -4.51 -5.40
N TYR A 124 -19.94 -3.97 -6.55
CA TYR A 124 -20.81 -3.48 -7.63
C TYR A 124 -21.02 -4.48 -8.77
N GLY A 125 -20.41 -5.67 -8.74
CA GLY A 125 -20.33 -6.55 -9.91
C GLY A 125 -21.65 -7.07 -10.50
N ASN A 126 -22.79 -6.85 -9.82
CA ASN A 126 -24.12 -7.20 -10.32
C ASN A 126 -24.96 -5.95 -10.68
N GLU A 127 -24.42 -4.75 -10.49
CA GLU A 127 -25.12 -3.50 -10.80
C GLU A 127 -24.80 -3.09 -12.24
N ILE A 128 -25.83 -2.66 -12.96
CA ILE A 128 -25.72 -2.13 -14.32
C ILE A 128 -25.81 -0.61 -14.19
N ILE A 129 -24.97 0.10 -14.93
CA ILE A 129 -25.04 1.56 -15.00
C ILE A 129 -26.30 1.91 -15.81
N ASN A 130 -27.30 2.49 -15.15
CA ASN A 130 -28.52 3.03 -15.78
C ASN A 130 -28.27 4.43 -16.33
#